data_AF-A0A151L1G0-F1
#
_entry.id   AF-A0A151L1G0-F1
#
_cell.length_a   1.000
_cell.length_b   1.000
_cell.length_c   1.000
_cell.angle_alpha   90.00
_cell.angle_beta   90.00
_cell.angle_gamma   90.00
#
_symmetry.space_group_name_H-M   'P 1'
#
loop_
_entity.id
_entity.type
_entity.pdbx_description
1 polymer ?
#
loop_
_entity_poly.entity_id
_entity_poly.type
_entity_poly.pdbx_seq_one_letter_code
_entity_poly.pdbx_strand_id
1 'polypeptide(L)'
;MHYDTFVIQTHPDEIEFPGNTDFDWSLEHVEAAIEQAISKSEFQVTLPLSFQDYSLLEVNPNKPWSKVGYIESNVGYFFVTQALTDHITVTYNRWD
;
A
#
# COMPACT_ATOMS: atom_id res chain seq x y z
N MET A 1 -14.67 20.16 2.47
CA MET A 1 -14.01 19.20 1.60
C MET A 1 -12.54 19.26 1.92
N HIS A 2 -12.04 18.30 2.68
CA HIS A 2 -10.63 18.15 2.97
C HIS A 2 -10.09 17.12 1.97
N TYR A 3 -9.20 17.58 1.09
CA TYR A 3 -8.56 16.71 0.11
C TYR A 3 -7.18 16.39 0.64
N ASP A 4 -7.02 15.16 1.09
CA ASP A 4 -5.73 14.67 1.56
C ASP A 4 -5.21 13.63 0.58
N THR A 5 -4.04 13.93 0.02
CA THR A 5 -3.25 12.99 -0.75
C THR A 5 -1.88 12.87 -0.09
N PHE A 6 -1.50 11.63 0.21
CA PHE A 6 -0.20 11.33 0.78
C PHE A 6 0.50 10.24 -0.01
N VAL A 7 1.82 10.34 -0.11
CA VAL A 7 2.66 9.34 -0.76
C VAL A 7 3.77 8.97 0.21
N ILE A 8 3.86 7.69 0.54
CA ILE A 8 4.87 7.13 1.41
C ILE A 8 5.66 6.12 0.61
N GLN A 9 6.98 6.20 0.67
CA GLN A 9 7.87 5.24 0.04
C GLN A 9 8.65 4.53 1.14
N THR A 10 8.67 3.20 1.10
CA THR A 10 9.33 2.35 2.09
C THR A 10 10.08 1.21 1.38
N HIS A 11 11.14 0.73 1.99
CA HIS A 11 11.81 -0.49 1.54
C HIS A 11 11.08 -1.73 2.09
N PRO A 12 10.98 -2.85 1.34
CA PRO A 12 10.38 -4.10 1.83
C PRO A 12 11.05 -4.63 3.10
N ASP A 13 12.37 -4.51 3.20
CA ASP A 13 13.14 -4.93 4.40
C ASP A 13 12.76 -4.19 5.68
N GLU A 14 12.05 -3.06 5.56
CA GLU A 14 11.54 -2.32 6.73
C GLU A 14 10.09 -2.66 7.06
N ILE A 15 9.50 -3.64 6.37
CA ILE A 15 8.13 -4.11 6.58
C ILE A 15 8.20 -5.56 7.07
N GLU A 16 7.53 -5.83 8.19
CA GLU A 16 7.32 -7.20 8.66
C GLU A 16 6.14 -7.83 7.90
N PHE A 17 6.43 -8.71 6.94
CA PHE A 17 5.40 -9.40 6.16
C PHE A 17 4.90 -10.68 6.85
N PRO A 18 3.61 -11.00 6.74
CA PRO A 18 3.05 -12.26 7.20
C PRO A 18 3.84 -13.47 6.68
N GLY A 19 4.06 -14.46 7.54
CA GLY A 19 4.84 -15.66 7.17
C GLY A 19 6.35 -15.46 7.08
N ASN A 20 6.87 -14.24 7.35
CA ASN A 20 8.29 -13.91 7.30
C ASN A 20 8.91 -14.20 5.91
N THR A 21 8.19 -13.84 4.86
CA THR A 21 8.55 -14.00 3.45
C THR A 21 8.80 -12.65 2.78
N ASP A 22 9.40 -12.68 1.59
CA ASP A 22 9.53 -11.49 0.75
C ASP A 22 8.15 -10.96 0.35
N PHE A 23 8.09 -9.66 0.03
CA PHE A 23 6.86 -9.02 -0.45
C PHE A 23 6.29 -9.75 -1.68
N ASP A 24 4.99 -10.05 -1.62
CA ASP A 24 4.19 -10.43 -2.77
C ASP A 24 2.92 -9.57 -2.86
N TRP A 25 2.12 -9.80 -3.90
CA TRP A 25 0.90 -9.04 -4.15
C TRP A 25 -0.34 -9.70 -3.54
N SER A 26 -0.17 -10.56 -2.53
CA SER A 26 -1.30 -11.04 -1.73
C SER A 26 -1.94 -9.88 -0.95
N LEU A 27 -3.22 -10.04 -0.61
CA LEU A 27 -3.95 -9.06 0.18
C LEU A 27 -3.21 -8.75 1.50
N GLU A 28 -2.83 -9.78 2.25
CA GLU A 28 -2.20 -9.64 3.56
C GLU A 28 -0.87 -8.87 3.50
N HIS A 29 -0.07 -9.07 2.45
CA HIS A 29 1.18 -8.32 2.25
C HIS A 29 0.93 -6.86 1.87
N VAL A 30 -0.09 -6.59 1.05
CA VAL A 30 -0.48 -5.23 0.67
C VAL A 30 -1.02 -4.46 1.89
N GLU A 31 -1.86 -5.09 2.71
CA GLU A 31 -2.37 -4.53 3.96
C GLU A 31 -1.21 -4.21 4.94
N ALA A 32 -0.29 -5.17 5.14
CA ALA A 32 0.88 -4.98 5.99
C ALA A 32 1.76 -3.80 5.53
N ALA A 33 2.00 -3.69 4.22
CA ALA A 33 2.73 -2.57 3.65
C ALA A 33 2.05 -1.22 3.89
N ILE A 34 0.72 -1.17 3.75
CA ILE A 34 -0.07 0.05 3.99
C ILE A 34 -0.03 0.47 5.46
N GLU A 35 -0.36 -0.44 6.37
CA GLU A 35 -0.42 -0.13 7.81
C GLU A 35 0.96 0.29 8.35
N GLN A 36 2.03 -0.38 7.93
CA GLN A 36 3.39 -0.05 8.37
C GLN A 36 3.93 1.22 7.69
N ALA A 37 3.56 1.49 6.44
CA ALA A 37 3.89 2.78 5.82
C ALA A 37 3.21 3.93 6.58
N ILE A 38 1.91 3.80 6.88
CA ILE A 38 1.13 4.80 7.60
C ILE A 38 1.64 5.00 9.03
N SER A 39 1.97 3.93 9.76
CA SER A 39 2.45 4.05 11.14
C SER A 39 3.77 4.81 11.26
N LYS A 40 4.60 4.80 10.21
CA LYS A 40 5.84 5.59 10.11
C LYS A 40 5.62 7.03 9.65
N SER A 41 4.44 7.34 9.15
CA SER A 41 4.12 8.68 8.63
C SER A 41 3.66 9.62 9.74
N GLU A 42 3.81 10.93 9.53
CA GLU A 42 3.23 11.94 10.43
C GLU A 42 1.70 12.08 10.27
N PHE A 43 1.06 11.17 9.52
CA PHE A 43 -0.37 11.25 9.22
C PHE A 43 -1.21 10.77 10.40
N GLN A 44 -2.26 11.54 10.69
CA GLN A 44 -3.21 11.24 11.76
C GLN A 44 -4.27 10.23 11.29
N VAL A 45 -3.84 9.11 10.70
CA VAL A 45 -4.72 8.00 10.34
C VAL A 45 -4.80 7.04 11.53
N THR A 46 -6.01 6.83 12.05
CA THR A 46 -6.24 5.93 13.17
C THR A 46 -6.25 4.48 12.70
N LEU A 47 -5.37 3.65 13.28
CA LEU A 47 -5.33 2.20 13.10
C LEU A 47 -6.27 1.48 14.10
N PRO A 48 -6.74 0.25 13.83
CA PRO A 48 -6.50 -0.54 12.61
C PRO A 48 -7.36 -0.06 11.44
N LEU A 49 -6.90 -0.33 10.22
CA LEU A 49 -7.68 -0.06 9.02
C LEU A 49 -8.64 -1.22 8.75
N SER A 50 -9.84 -0.88 8.27
CA SER A 50 -10.78 -1.88 7.77
C SER A 50 -10.72 -1.84 6.25
N PHE A 51 -10.04 -2.80 5.65
CA PHE A 51 -9.85 -2.89 4.21
C PHE A 51 -11.00 -3.61 3.51
N GLN A 52 -11.29 -3.19 2.28
CA GLN A 52 -12.28 -3.79 1.39
C GLN A 52 -11.89 -3.56 -0.08
N ASP A 53 -12.51 -4.31 -0.98
CA ASP A 53 -12.42 -4.09 -2.44
C ASP A 53 -10.99 -4.08 -3.03
N TYR A 54 -10.15 -5.02 -2.59
CA TYR A 54 -8.81 -5.20 -3.14
C TYR A 54 -8.83 -5.64 -4.61
N SER A 55 -8.04 -4.98 -5.44
CA SER A 55 -7.83 -5.31 -6.85
C SER A 55 -6.37 -5.11 -7.24
N LEU A 56 -5.89 -5.96 -8.15
CA LEU A 56 -4.52 -5.91 -8.65
C LEU A 56 -4.52 -5.76 -10.17
N LEU A 57 -3.90 -4.69 -10.66
CA LEU A 57 -3.71 -4.47 -12.08
C LEU A 57 -2.26 -4.75 -12.47
N GLU A 58 -2.05 -5.70 -13.38
CA GLU A 58 -0.77 -5.90 -14.04
C GLU A 58 -0.65 -4.96 -15.26
N VAL A 59 0.20 -3.95 -15.14
CA VAL A 59 0.38 -2.91 -16.16
C VAL A 59 1.21 -3.44 -17.34
N ASN A 60 2.21 -4.28 -17.05
CA ASN A 60 3.01 -4.94 -18.07
C ASN A 60 3.31 -6.38 -17.67
N PRO A 61 2.73 -7.38 -18.37
CA PRO A 61 2.87 -8.79 -18.00
C PRO A 61 4.28 -9.35 -18.16
N ASN A 62 5.16 -8.65 -18.87
CA ASN A 62 6.57 -9.05 -19.01
C ASN A 62 7.45 -8.53 -17.86
N LYS A 63 6.88 -7.80 -16.91
CA LYS A 63 7.60 -7.13 -15.81
C LYS A 63 6.87 -7.42 -14.49
N PRO A 64 7.31 -8.40 -13.68
CA PRO A 64 6.59 -8.82 -12.47
C PRO A 64 6.33 -7.70 -11.43
N TRP A 65 7.21 -6.70 -11.39
CA TRP A 65 7.09 -5.51 -10.53
C TRP A 65 6.15 -4.43 -11.09
N SER A 66 5.72 -4.56 -12.35
CA SER A 66 4.88 -3.58 -13.05
C SER A 66 3.41 -3.80 -12.72
N LYS A 67 3.06 -3.69 -11.45
CA LYS A 67 1.71 -3.89 -10.91
C LYS A 67 1.27 -2.72 -10.05
N VAL A 68 -0.04 -2.53 -9.97
CA VAL A 68 -0.70 -1.55 -9.11
C VAL A 68 -1.77 -2.27 -8.29
N GLY A 69 -1.58 -2.31 -6.98
CA GLY A 69 -2.60 -2.74 -6.03
C GLY A 69 -3.50 -1.57 -5.69
N TYR A 70 -4.81 -1.75 -5.76
CA TYR A 70 -5.83 -0.83 -5.29
C TYR A 70 -6.55 -1.47 -4.11
N ILE A 71 -6.80 -0.70 -3.04
CA ILE A 71 -7.62 -1.18 -1.93
C ILE A 71 -8.37 -0.02 -1.28
N GLU A 72 -9.63 -0.25 -0.95
CA GLU A 72 -10.47 0.68 -0.21
C GLU A 72 -10.38 0.42 1.28
N SER A 73 -10.67 1.45 2.08
CA SER A 73 -10.76 1.32 3.51
C SER A 73 -11.80 2.27 4.11
N ASN A 74 -12.07 2.10 5.39
CA ASN A 74 -12.87 3.04 6.18
C ASN A 74 -12.30 4.48 6.25
N VAL A 75 -11.05 4.72 5.86
CA VAL A 75 -10.41 6.05 5.91
C VAL A 75 -10.17 6.68 4.54
N GLY A 76 -10.26 5.90 3.46
CA GLY A 76 -9.97 6.37 2.11
C GLY A 76 -9.47 5.25 1.20
N TYR A 77 -8.81 5.64 0.12
CA TYR A 77 -8.36 4.80 -0.97
C TYR A 77 -6.84 4.69 -0.96
N PHE A 78 -6.32 3.48 -1.17
CA PHE A 78 -4.89 3.23 -1.27
C PHE A 78 -4.52 2.67 -2.65
N PHE A 79 -3.37 3.13 -3.15
CA PHE A 79 -2.72 2.60 -4.33
C PHE A 79 -1.29 2.21 -3.98
N VAL A 80 -0.94 0.94 -4.20
CA VAL A 80 0.37 0.38 -3.90
C VAL A 80 1.07 0.03 -5.19
N THR A 81 2.30 0.53 -5.34
CA THR A 81 3.16 0.25 -6.51
C THR A 81 4.53 -0.20 -6.06
N GLN A 82 5.22 -0.99 -6.89
CA GLN A 82 6.60 -1.38 -6.65
C GLN A 82 7.52 -0.70 -7.68
N ALA A 83 8.55 -0.02 -7.20
CA ALA A 83 9.56 0.63 -8.04
C ALA A 83 10.69 -0.34 -8.42
N LEU A 84 11.46 0.02 -9.44
CA LEU A 84 12.59 -0.75 -10.00
C LEU A 84 13.72 -1.10 -9.01
N THR A 85 13.72 -0.53 -7.81
CA THR A 85 14.68 -0.76 -6.72
C THR A 85 14.01 -1.37 -5.49
N ASP A 86 12.99 -2.19 -5.72
CA ASP A 86 12.18 -2.89 -4.71
C ASP A 86 11.40 -2.01 -3.73
N HIS A 87 11.46 -0.69 -3.85
CA HIS A 87 10.69 0.19 -2.96
C HIS A 87 9.20 0.04 -3.21
N ILE A 88 8.44 -0.06 -2.12
CA ILE A 88 6.99 -0.04 -2.12
C ILE A 88 6.55 1.40 -1.92
N THR A 89 5.71 1.88 -2.84
CA THR A 89 5.11 3.21 -2.75
C THR A 89 3.63 3.05 -2.45
N VAL A 90 3.20 3.60 -1.31
CA VAL A 90 1.81 3.65 -0.87
C VAL A 90 1.30 5.07 -1.08
N THR A 91 0.32 5.21 -1.96
CA THR A 91 -0.44 6.44 -2.16
C THR A 91 -1.76 6.32 -1.43
N TYR A 92 -2.06 7.27 -0.56
CA TYR A 92 -3.36 7.42 0.10
C TYR A 92 -4.11 8.61 -0.48
N ASN A 93 -5.41 8.44 -0.73
CA ASN A 93 -6.31 9.51 -1.11
C ASN A 93 -7.59 9.43 -0.29
N ARG A 94 -8.04 10.56 0.26
CA ARG A 94 -9.35 10.70 0.87
C ARG A 94 -10.11 11.85 0.24
N TRP A 95 -11.38 11.60 -0.04
CA TRP A 95 -12.36 12.59 -0.47
C TRP A 95 -13.49 12.60 0.56
N ASP A 96 -13.57 13.67 1.36
CA ASP A 96 -14.73 14.00 2.19
C ASP A 96 -15.33 15.38 1.86
#